data_AF-A0A146M1I1-F1
#
_entry.id   AF-A0A146M1I1-F1
#
_cell.length_a   1.000
_cell.length_b   1.000
_cell.length_c   1.000
_cell.angle_alpha   90.00
_cell.angle_beta   90.00
_cell.angle_gamma   90.00
#
_symmetry.space_group_name_H-M   'P 1'
#
loop_
_entity.id
_entity.type
_entity.pdbx_description
1 polymer ?
#
loop_
_entity_poly.entity_id
_entity_poly.type
_entity_poly.pdbx_seq_one_letter_code
_entity_poly.pdbx_strand_id
1 'polypeptide(L)'
;MSVFFIFVSVLTFALKTHPDLRVPVMLNSTRTGSNNTIWTEIKIRSDPHVSFFFVELVCNVWFTFELVVRLIVSPNKVQFMKSPVNLIDVMATLSFYTDVLLQDPVARALDKADILEFFSIVRILRLFKLTRHSPGLKILIHTFKASAKELTLLVFFLVLGIVVFASLVYYAERLQANPDNDFKSI
;
A
#
# COMPACT_ATOMS: atom_id res chain seq x y z
N MET A 1 -24.01 5.41 -8.10
CA MET A 1 -23.73 3.97 -7.93
C MET A 1 -22.25 3.67 -7.67
N SER A 2 -21.31 3.97 -8.57
CA SER A 2 -19.87 3.64 -8.34
C SER A 2 -19.24 4.27 -7.10
N VAL A 3 -19.66 5.47 -6.69
CA VAL A 3 -19.16 6.15 -5.47
C VAL A 3 -19.45 5.33 -4.21
N PHE A 4 -20.64 4.74 -4.11
CA PHE A 4 -21.03 3.90 -2.98
C PHE A 4 -20.13 2.67 -2.85
N PHE A 5 -19.89 1.95 -3.96
CA PHE A 5 -19.00 0.79 -3.97
C PHE A 5 -17.55 1.14 -3.62
N ILE A 6 -17.09 2.34 -3.96
CA ILE A 6 -15.76 2.81 -3.55
C ILE A 6 -15.73 3.04 -2.05
N PHE A 7 -16.69 3.79 -1.47
CA PHE A 7 -16.77 3.99 -0.02
C PHE A 7 -16.82 2.67 0.75
N VAL A 8 -17.63 1.71 0.30
CA VAL A 8 -17.70 0.37 0.91
C VAL A 8 -16.37 -0.36 0.82
N SER A 9 -15.67 -0.29 -0.32
CA SER A 9 -14.34 -0.92 -0.47
C SER A 9 -13.26 -0.27 0.41
N VAL A 10 -13.31 1.06 0.57
CA VAL A 10 -12.37 1.82 1.42
C VAL A 10 -12.64 1.55 2.89
N LEU A 11 -13.90 1.59 3.31
CA LEU A 11 -14.31 1.28 4.67
C LEU A 11 -13.94 -0.15 5.05
N THR A 12 -14.19 -1.10 4.15
CA THR A 12 -13.79 -2.51 4.32
C THR A 12 -12.28 -2.65 4.47
N PHE A 13 -11.48 -1.93 3.68
CA PHE A 13 -10.02 -1.92 3.81
C PHE A 13 -9.54 -1.32 5.13
N ALA A 14 -10.15 -0.22 5.57
CA ALA A 14 -9.85 0.40 6.85
C ALA A 14 -10.15 -0.56 8.02
N LEU A 15 -11.32 -1.22 7.98
CA LEU A 15 -11.72 -2.21 8.99
C LEU A 15 -10.81 -3.45 8.99
N LYS A 16 -10.34 -3.90 7.81
CA LYS A 16 -9.38 -5.01 7.66
C LYS A 16 -8.00 -4.68 8.27
N THR A 17 -7.67 -3.39 8.36
CA THR A 17 -6.40 -2.91 8.93
C THR A 17 -6.48 -2.72 10.44
N HIS A 18 -7.70 -2.62 10.99
CA HIS A 18 -7.91 -2.44 12.43
C HIS A 18 -7.49 -3.70 13.22
N PRO A 19 -6.63 -3.57 14.25
CA PRO A 19 -6.08 -4.71 14.98
C PRO A 19 -7.16 -5.53 15.71
N ASP A 20 -8.22 -4.88 16.21
CA ASP A 20 -9.30 -5.55 16.96
C ASP A 20 -10.23 -6.41 16.09
N LEU A 21 -10.20 -6.25 14.77
CA LEU A 21 -11.05 -6.98 13.81
C LEU A 21 -10.31 -8.15 13.14
N ARG A 22 -9.04 -8.37 13.47
CA ARG A 22 -8.26 -9.50 12.95
C ARG A 22 -8.34 -10.67 13.92
N VAL A 23 -8.78 -11.82 13.44
CA VAL A 23 -8.88 -13.02 14.28
C VAL A 23 -7.47 -13.60 14.45
N PRO A 24 -6.93 -13.69 15.67
CA PRO A 24 -5.61 -14.27 15.88
C PRO A 24 -5.66 -15.78 15.64
N VAL A 25 -4.83 -16.26 14.72
CA VAL A 25 -4.56 -17.69 14.51
C VAL A 25 -3.46 -18.07 15.50
N MET A 26 -3.86 -18.83 16.53
CA MET A 26 -2.96 -19.37 17.55
C MET A 26 -2.43 -20.73 17.07
N LEU A 27 -1.13 -20.98 17.23
CA LEU A 27 -0.55 -22.31 17.09
C LEU A 27 -0.05 -22.79 18.46
N ASN A 28 -0.49 -23.98 18.82
CA ASN A 28 -0.10 -24.67 20.04
C ASN A 28 1.29 -25.28 19.85
N SER A 29 2.33 -24.52 20.17
CA SER A 29 3.70 -25.05 20.12
C SER A 29 4.04 -25.76 21.42
N THR A 30 4.23 -27.07 21.35
CA THR A 30 4.79 -27.87 22.45
C THR A 30 6.30 -27.81 22.43
N ARG A 31 6.92 -27.21 23.47
CA ARG A 31 8.35 -27.40 23.72
C ARG A 31 8.53 -28.48 24.78
N THR A 32 9.03 -29.63 24.35
CA THR A 32 9.36 -30.76 25.23
C THR A 32 10.74 -30.52 25.85
N GLY A 33 10.78 -30.14 27.13
CA GLY A 33 12.01 -30.13 27.93
C GLY A 33 12.15 -31.44 28.72
N SER A 34 13.39 -31.82 29.06
CA SER A 34 13.80 -33.12 29.63
C SER A 34 12.81 -33.77 30.62
N ASN A 35 12.15 -33.00 31.51
CA ASN A 35 11.14 -33.51 32.45
C ASN A 35 9.84 -32.68 32.49
N ASN A 36 9.64 -31.72 31.58
CA ASN A 36 8.45 -30.86 31.61
C ASN A 36 8.04 -30.40 30.21
N THR A 37 6.77 -30.60 29.86
CA THR A 37 6.16 -30.07 28.63
C THR A 37 5.58 -28.69 28.92
N ILE A 38 6.18 -27.64 28.34
CA ILE A 38 5.64 -26.29 28.44
C ILE A 38 4.82 -26.02 27.17
N TRP A 39 3.55 -25.69 27.38
CA TRP A 39 2.63 -25.27 26.33
C TRP A 39 2.79 -23.76 26.14
N THR A 40 3.21 -23.34 24.95
CA THR A 40 3.29 -21.91 24.62
C THR A 40 2.41 -21.63 23.40
N GLU A 41 1.39 -20.79 23.59
CA GLU A 41 0.57 -20.28 22.50
C GLU A 41 1.32 -19.18 21.76
N ILE A 42 1.75 -19.46 20.53
CA ILE A 42 2.46 -18.48 19.70
C ILE A 42 1.47 -17.90 18.70
N LYS A 43 1.26 -16.58 18.76
CA LYS A 43 0.47 -15.86 17.75
C LYS A 43 1.28 -15.76 16.47
N ILE A 44 0.95 -16.57 15.46
CA ILE A 44 1.72 -16.62 14.21
C ILE A 44 1.12 -15.69 13.15
N ARG A 45 -0.21 -15.58 13.11
CA ARG A 45 -0.89 -14.76 12.10
C ARG A 45 -2.21 -14.23 12.61
N SER A 46 -2.69 -13.15 11.99
CA SER A 46 -4.07 -12.69 12.22
C SER A 46 -4.72 -12.50 10.86
N ASP A 47 -5.68 -13.36 10.56
CA ASP A 47 -6.34 -13.38 9.26
C ASP A 47 -7.65 -12.58 9.32
N PRO A 48 -7.97 -11.82 8.26
CA PRO A 48 -9.21 -11.06 8.20
C PRO A 48 -10.43 -11.97 7.99
N HIS A 49 -11.58 -11.57 8.52
CA HIS A 49 -12.84 -12.33 8.40
C HIS A 49 -13.25 -12.54 6.93
N VAL A 50 -13.77 -13.73 6.61
CA VAL A 50 -14.20 -14.14 5.26
C VAL A 50 -15.21 -13.18 4.61
N SER A 51 -16.02 -12.50 5.41
CA SER A 51 -17.01 -11.51 4.95
C SER A 51 -16.36 -10.32 4.24
N PHE A 52 -15.20 -9.86 4.72
CA PHE A 52 -14.49 -8.74 4.08
C PHE A 52 -13.95 -9.13 2.71
N PHE A 53 -13.52 -10.38 2.55
CA PHE A 53 -13.09 -10.89 1.25
C PHE A 53 -14.24 -10.93 0.24
N PHE A 54 -15.43 -11.37 0.66
CA PHE A 54 -16.61 -11.41 -0.23
C PHE A 54 -17.03 -10.01 -0.70
N VAL A 55 -17.05 -9.03 0.20
CA VAL A 55 -17.36 -7.63 -0.15
C VAL A 55 -16.30 -7.06 -1.11
N GLU A 56 -15.01 -7.30 -0.85
CA GLU A 56 -13.93 -6.89 -1.75
C GLU A 56 -14.07 -7.51 -3.14
N LEU A 57 -14.45 -8.80 -3.22
CA LEU A 57 -14.67 -9.51 -4.48
C LEU A 57 -15.82 -8.89 -5.28
N VAL A 58 -16.99 -8.69 -4.67
CA VAL A 58 -18.16 -8.11 -5.35
C VAL A 58 -17.86 -6.70 -5.87
N CYS A 59 -17.23 -5.85 -5.04
CA CYS A 59 -16.78 -4.52 -5.45
C CYS A 59 -15.80 -4.61 -6.64
N ASN A 60 -14.84 -5.52 -6.60
CA ASN A 60 -13.84 -5.65 -7.65
C ASN A 60 -14.41 -6.18 -8.97
N VAL A 61 -15.39 -7.10 -8.91
CA VAL A 61 -16.12 -7.57 -10.10
C VAL A 61 -16.86 -6.41 -10.76
N TRP A 62 -17.57 -5.59 -9.98
CA TRP A 62 -18.24 -4.40 -10.48
C TRP A 62 -17.27 -3.42 -11.14
N PHE A 63 -16.11 -3.21 -10.52
CA PHE A 63 -15.05 -2.35 -11.05
C PHE A 63 -14.43 -2.86 -12.35
N THR A 64 -14.20 -4.16 -12.43
CA THR A 64 -13.69 -4.82 -13.63
C THR A 64 -14.69 -4.67 -14.76
N PHE A 65 -15.98 -4.89 -14.48
CA PHE A 65 -17.05 -4.68 -15.44
C PHE A 65 -17.09 -3.23 -15.96
N GLU A 66 -17.03 -2.25 -15.06
CA GLU A 66 -17.04 -0.84 -15.42
C GLU A 66 -15.83 -0.45 -16.30
N LEU A 67 -14.66 -1.01 -16.01
CA LEU A 67 -13.43 -0.82 -16.78
C LEU A 67 -13.54 -1.46 -18.18
N VAL A 68 -14.07 -2.68 -18.26
CA VAL A 68 -14.26 -3.41 -19.53
C VAL A 68 -15.25 -2.69 -20.43
N VAL A 69 -16.41 -2.25 -19.90
CA VAL A 69 -17.38 -1.47 -20.67
C VAL A 69 -16.73 -0.19 -21.22
N ARG A 70 -15.95 0.52 -20.41
CA ARG A 70 -15.26 1.74 -20.84
C ARG A 70 -14.19 1.48 -21.90
N LEU A 71 -13.49 0.34 -21.81
CA LEU A 71 -12.52 -0.11 -22.82
C LEU A 71 -13.20 -0.43 -24.17
N ILE A 72 -14.38 -1.04 -24.14
CA ILE A 72 -15.14 -1.40 -25.35
C ILE A 72 -15.71 -0.15 -26.02
N VAL A 73 -16.25 0.79 -25.25
CA VAL A 73 -16.86 2.03 -25.77
C VAL A 73 -15.81 3.04 -26.28
N SER A 74 -14.56 2.94 -25.81
CA SER A 74 -13.52 3.90 -26.19
C SER A 74 -12.96 3.63 -27.61
N PRO A 75 -12.95 4.62 -28.51
CA PRO A 75 -12.50 4.43 -29.90
C PRO A 75 -10.98 4.17 -30.01
N ASN A 76 -10.16 4.74 -29.11
CA ASN A 76 -8.71 4.58 -29.10
C ASN A 76 -8.21 3.95 -27.79
N LYS A 77 -8.02 2.63 -27.79
CA LYS A 77 -7.63 1.84 -26.60
C LYS A 77 -6.28 2.25 -25.99
N VAL A 78 -5.29 2.56 -26.83
CA VAL A 78 -3.93 2.93 -26.39
C VAL A 78 -3.92 4.29 -25.68
N GLN A 79 -4.63 5.28 -26.24
CA GLN A 79 -4.77 6.60 -25.63
C GLN A 79 -5.57 6.53 -24.33
N PHE A 80 -6.60 5.68 -24.31
CA PHE A 80 -7.39 5.40 -23.11
C PHE A 80 -6.54 4.77 -22.00
N MET A 81 -5.66 3.81 -22.32
CA MET A 81 -4.73 3.21 -21.35
C MET A 81 -3.66 4.18 -20.85
N LYS A 82 -3.21 5.13 -21.69
CA LYS A 82 -2.24 6.17 -21.29
C LYS A 82 -2.82 7.28 -20.41
N SER A 83 -4.14 7.35 -20.23
CA SER A 83 -4.74 8.33 -19.32
C SER A 83 -4.37 7.98 -17.87
N PRO A 84 -3.80 8.90 -17.07
CA PRO A 84 -3.34 8.61 -15.71
C PRO A 84 -4.47 8.10 -14.81
N VAL A 85 -5.69 8.61 -15.00
CA VAL A 85 -6.87 8.17 -14.24
C VAL A 85 -7.27 6.73 -14.58
N ASN A 86 -7.10 6.32 -15.84
CA ASN A 86 -7.43 4.97 -16.28
C ASN A 86 -6.32 3.97 -15.92
N LEU A 87 -5.06 4.40 -15.95
CA LEU A 87 -3.94 3.61 -15.44
C LEU A 87 -4.11 3.28 -13.96
N ILE A 88 -4.53 4.26 -13.15
CA ILE A 88 -4.88 4.03 -11.74
C ILE A 88 -6.03 3.02 -11.62
N ASP A 89 -7.05 3.10 -12.48
CA ASP A 89 -8.20 2.17 -12.48
C ASP A 89 -7.78 0.72 -12.79
N VAL A 90 -6.87 0.54 -13.75
CA VAL A 90 -6.27 -0.76 -14.10
C VAL A 90 -5.40 -1.29 -12.95
N MET A 91 -4.49 -0.48 -12.41
CA MET A 91 -3.61 -0.85 -11.30
C MET A 91 -4.41 -1.24 -10.05
N ALA A 92 -5.47 -0.49 -9.74
CA ALA A 92 -6.37 -0.77 -8.63
C ALA A 92 -7.09 -2.11 -8.77
N THR A 93 -7.55 -2.41 -9.99
CA THR A 93 -8.23 -3.68 -10.30
C THR A 93 -7.24 -4.85 -10.25
N LEU A 94 -6.04 -4.66 -10.80
CA LEU A 94 -4.96 -5.66 -10.81
C LEU A 94 -4.53 -6.06 -9.40
N SER A 95 -4.50 -5.12 -8.46
CA SER A 95 -4.12 -5.39 -7.07
C SER A 95 -4.97 -6.47 -6.39
N PHE A 96 -6.25 -6.59 -6.72
CA PHE A 96 -7.10 -7.64 -6.16
C PHE A 96 -6.74 -9.00 -6.76
N TYR A 97 -6.50 -9.05 -8.07
CA TYR A 97 -6.08 -10.28 -8.75
C TYR A 97 -4.72 -10.78 -8.22
N THR A 98 -3.82 -9.86 -7.88
CA THR A 98 -2.57 -10.23 -7.22
C THR A 98 -2.87 -10.77 -5.82
N ASP A 99 -3.68 -10.11 -4.99
CA ASP A 99 -4.04 -10.60 -3.64
C ASP A 99 -4.64 -12.03 -3.67
N VAL A 100 -5.47 -12.35 -4.66
CA VAL A 100 -6.04 -13.70 -4.86
C VAL A 100 -4.98 -14.70 -5.32
N LEU A 101 -4.11 -14.32 -6.26
CA LEU A 101 -3.01 -15.16 -6.74
C LEU A 101 -2.00 -15.46 -5.62
N LEU A 102 -1.78 -14.50 -4.71
CA LEU A 102 -0.90 -14.65 -3.54
C LEU A 102 -1.54 -15.49 -2.42
N GLN A 103 -2.84 -15.79 -2.49
CA GLN A 103 -3.48 -16.73 -1.58
C GLN A 103 -3.23 -18.19 -1.92
N ASP A 104 -2.73 -18.47 -3.13
CA ASP A 104 -2.42 -19.82 -3.59
C ASP A 104 -1.22 -20.40 -2.82
N PRO A 105 -1.36 -21.58 -2.16
CA PRO A 105 -0.28 -22.20 -1.38
C PRO A 105 1.00 -22.45 -2.19
N VAL A 106 0.90 -22.64 -3.52
CA VAL A 106 2.05 -22.81 -4.42
C VAL A 106 2.87 -21.52 -4.56
N ALA A 107 2.21 -20.36 -4.59
CA ALA A 107 2.87 -19.06 -4.69
C ALA A 107 3.59 -18.66 -3.39
N ARG A 108 3.10 -19.14 -2.23
CA ARG A 108 3.72 -18.93 -0.92
C ARG A 108 4.92 -19.83 -0.63
N ALA A 109 5.03 -20.96 -1.32
CA ALA A 109 6.16 -21.88 -1.18
C ALA A 109 7.44 -21.38 -1.88
N LEU A 110 7.29 -20.48 -2.85
CA LEU A 110 8.41 -19.75 -3.43
C LEU A 110 8.80 -18.64 -2.44
N ASP A 111 10.08 -18.62 -2.04
CA ASP A 111 10.72 -17.64 -1.16
C ASP A 111 10.74 -16.22 -1.78
N LYS A 112 9.55 -15.68 -2.01
CA LYS A 112 9.27 -14.42 -2.70
C LYS A 112 8.57 -13.44 -1.78
N ALA A 113 8.74 -13.59 -0.46
CA ALA A 113 8.09 -12.77 0.57
C ALA A 113 8.21 -11.26 0.26
N ASP A 114 9.39 -10.81 -0.19
CA ASP A 114 9.63 -9.41 -0.58
C ASP A 114 8.73 -8.93 -1.73
N ILE A 115 8.50 -9.80 -2.73
CA ILE A 115 7.62 -9.50 -3.86
C ILE A 115 6.16 -9.44 -3.37
N LEU A 116 5.76 -10.34 -2.46
CA LEU A 116 4.41 -10.36 -1.87
C LEU A 116 4.13 -9.08 -1.07
N GLU A 117 5.14 -8.55 -0.37
CA GLU A 117 5.04 -7.32 0.40
C GLU A 117 4.88 -6.10 -0.52
N PHE A 118 5.65 -6.04 -1.61
CA PHE A 118 5.53 -4.97 -2.60
C PHE A 118 4.13 -4.95 -3.26
N PHE A 119 3.57 -6.11 -3.62
CA PHE A 119 2.21 -6.18 -4.19
C PHE A 119 1.12 -5.77 -3.20
N SER A 120 1.36 -5.88 -1.89
CA SER A 120 0.42 -5.42 -0.87
C SER A 120 0.29 -3.89 -0.84
N ILE A 121 1.35 -3.16 -1.21
CA ILE A 121 1.32 -1.69 -1.35
C ILE A 121 0.42 -1.26 -2.52
N VAL A 122 0.39 -2.05 -3.60
CA VAL A 122 -0.46 -1.79 -4.78
C VAL A 122 -1.94 -1.70 -4.39
N ARG A 123 -2.36 -2.39 -3.32
CA ARG A 123 -3.74 -2.35 -2.81
C ARG A 123 -4.14 -0.99 -2.25
N ILE A 124 -3.18 -0.20 -1.76
CA ILE A 124 -3.41 1.17 -1.31
C ILE A 124 -3.78 2.04 -2.53
N LEU A 125 -3.27 1.72 -3.73
CA LEU A 125 -3.54 2.49 -4.94
C LEU A 125 -5.03 2.47 -5.35
N ARG A 126 -5.80 1.45 -4.94
CA ARG A 126 -7.25 1.43 -5.19
C ARG A 126 -8.01 2.54 -4.45
N LEU A 127 -7.44 3.09 -3.37
CA LEU A 127 -7.97 4.29 -2.70
C LEU A 127 -7.93 5.51 -3.63
N PHE A 128 -6.91 5.60 -4.49
CA PHE A 128 -6.83 6.66 -5.50
C PHE A 128 -7.91 6.55 -6.57
N LYS A 129 -8.70 5.48 -6.64
CA LYS A 129 -9.89 5.44 -7.49
C LYS A 129 -10.94 6.51 -7.08
N LEU A 130 -10.90 6.98 -5.83
CA LEU A 130 -11.65 8.15 -5.36
C LEU A 130 -11.32 9.44 -6.12
N THR A 131 -10.10 9.56 -6.67
CA THR A 131 -9.66 10.72 -7.47
C THR A 131 -10.57 10.98 -8.67
N ARG A 132 -11.18 9.94 -9.25
CA ARG A 132 -12.08 10.08 -10.40
C ARG A 132 -13.41 10.73 -10.01
N HIS A 133 -13.85 10.53 -8.78
CA HIS A 133 -15.16 10.95 -8.28
C HIS A 133 -15.09 12.23 -7.45
N SER A 134 -13.93 12.55 -6.87
CA SER A 134 -13.70 13.80 -6.17
C SER A 134 -13.19 14.88 -7.13
N PRO A 135 -14.00 15.91 -7.46
CA PRO A 135 -13.52 17.05 -8.23
C PRO A 135 -12.38 17.77 -7.52
N GLY A 136 -12.39 17.84 -6.18
CA GLY A 136 -11.32 18.44 -5.38
C GLY A 136 -9.97 17.76 -5.59
N LEU A 137 -9.95 16.43 -5.72
CA LEU A 137 -8.70 15.70 -5.93
C LEU A 137 -8.17 15.85 -7.37
N LYS A 138 -9.05 16.02 -8.36
CA LYS A 138 -8.63 16.40 -9.72
C LYS A 138 -8.03 17.81 -9.74
N ILE A 139 -8.66 18.76 -9.04
CA ILE A 139 -8.12 20.12 -8.90
C ILE A 139 -6.75 20.07 -8.24
N LEU A 140 -6.59 19.31 -7.15
CA LEU A 140 -5.29 19.13 -6.51
C LEU A 140 -4.22 18.59 -7.48
N ILE A 141 -4.55 17.59 -8.30
CA ILE A 141 -3.64 17.06 -9.31
C ILE A 141 -3.28 18.13 -10.35
N HIS A 142 -4.25 18.92 -10.81
CA HIS A 142 -4.01 20.01 -11.76
C HIS A 142 -3.13 21.11 -11.16
N THR A 143 -3.40 21.52 -9.92
CA THR A 143 -2.60 22.50 -9.18
C THR A 143 -1.18 21.97 -8.96
N PHE A 144 -1.05 20.71 -8.54
CA PHE A 144 0.26 20.08 -8.37
C PHE A 144 1.03 20.01 -9.68
N LYS A 145 0.36 19.69 -10.80
CA LYS A 145 0.99 19.68 -12.12
C LYS A 145 1.44 21.07 -12.56
N ALA A 146 0.63 22.11 -12.30
CA ALA A 146 0.98 23.48 -12.63
C ALA A 146 2.18 23.97 -11.81
N SER A 147 2.19 23.67 -10.51
CA SER A 147 3.25 24.06 -9.57
C SER A 147 4.41 23.06 -9.52
N ALA A 148 4.41 21.98 -10.32
CA ALA A 148 5.42 20.92 -10.24
C ALA A 148 6.84 21.47 -10.42
N LYS A 149 7.04 22.38 -11.36
CA LYS A 149 8.36 23.01 -11.62
C LYS A 149 8.86 23.78 -10.40
N GLU A 150 8.00 24.56 -9.77
CA GLU A 150 8.32 25.36 -8.58
C GLU A 150 8.56 24.45 -7.37
N LEU A 151 7.73 23.42 -7.20
CA LEU A 151 7.86 22.43 -6.14
C LEU A 151 9.16 21.63 -6.25
N THR A 152 9.56 21.21 -7.46
CA THR A 152 10.83 20.51 -7.67
C THR A 152 12.02 21.37 -7.26
N LEU A 153 11.98 22.67 -7.56
CA LEU A 153 13.02 23.61 -7.17
C LEU A 153 13.04 23.84 -5.65
N LEU A 154 11.87 23.91 -5.00
CA LEU A 154 11.76 23.96 -3.53
C LEU A 154 12.39 22.72 -2.88
N VAL A 155 12.04 21.52 -3.36
CA VAL A 155 12.59 20.25 -2.86
C VAL A 155 14.10 20.20 -3.06
N PHE A 156 14.61 20.72 -4.19
CA PHE A 156 16.04 20.81 -4.43
C PHE A 156 16.76 21.64 -3.36
N PHE A 157 16.25 22.84 -3.05
CA PHE A 157 16.83 23.66 -1.98
C PHE A 157 16.69 23.03 -0.61
N LEU A 158 15.58 22.34 -0.33
CA LEU A 158 15.40 21.61 0.92
C LEU A 158 16.45 20.51 1.09
N VAL A 159 16.67 19.70 0.06
CA VAL A 159 17.68 18.62 0.09
C VAL A 159 19.09 19.21 0.23
N LEU A 160 19.41 20.28 -0.51
CA LEU A 160 20.69 20.97 -0.36
C LEU A 160 20.89 21.48 1.07
N GLY A 161 19.86 22.08 1.66
CA GLY A 161 19.86 22.50 3.07
C GLY A 161 20.10 21.33 4.01
N ILE A 162 19.36 20.24 3.86
CA ILE A 162 19.52 19.01 4.67
C ILE A 162 20.96 18.52 4.61
N VAL A 163 21.56 18.40 3.42
CA VAL A 163 22.95 17.92 3.26
C VAL A 163 23.96 18.87 3.92
N VAL A 164 23.81 20.18 3.75
CA VAL A 164 24.72 21.17 4.36
C VAL A 164 24.60 21.15 5.87
N PHE A 165 23.39 21.18 6.42
CA PHE A 165 23.18 21.15 7.88
C PHE A 165 23.61 19.81 8.49
N ALA A 166 23.31 18.68 7.85
CA ALA A 166 23.78 17.37 8.28
C ALA A 166 25.32 17.32 8.32
N SER A 167 25.99 17.85 7.28
CA SER A 167 27.45 17.93 7.24
C SER A 167 28.02 18.81 8.36
N LEU A 168 27.43 20.00 8.60
CA LEU A 168 27.87 20.91 9.66
C LEU A 168 27.71 20.29 11.05
N VAL A 169 26.55 19.68 11.33
CA VAL A 169 26.29 18.99 12.61
C VAL A 169 27.25 17.81 12.77
N TYR A 170 27.45 17.00 11.73
CA TYR A 170 28.42 15.90 11.73
C TYR A 170 29.84 16.38 12.06
N TYR A 171 30.30 17.49 11.45
CA TYR A 171 31.61 18.06 11.76
C TYR A 171 31.68 18.64 13.18
N ALA A 172 30.63 19.34 13.63
CA ALA A 172 30.57 19.90 14.98
C ALA A 172 30.64 18.82 16.06
N GLU A 173 29.86 17.74 15.91
CA GLU A 173 29.88 16.61 16.84
C GLU A 173 31.16 15.79 16.79
N ARG A 174 31.90 15.81 15.67
CA ARG A 174 33.20 15.14 15.58
C ARG A 174 34.34 15.95 16.19
N LEU A 175 34.18 17.28 16.27
CA LEU A 175 35.15 18.18 16.92
C LEU A 175 35.07 18.09 18.45
N GLN A 176 33.93 17.66 19.00
CA GLN A 176 33.73 17.42 20.43
C GLN A 176 33.73 15.91 20.67
N ALA A 177 34.66 15.37 21.46
CA ALA A 177 34.69 13.94 21.76
C ALA A 177 33.49 13.54 22.64
N ASN A 178 32.34 13.27 22.00
CA ASN A 178 31.12 12.82 22.66
C ASN A 178 30.97 11.29 22.51
N PRO A 179 30.98 10.51 23.61
CA PRO A 179 30.80 9.06 23.55
C PRO A 179 29.40 8.61 23.10
N ASP A 180 28.37 9.48 23.19
CA ASP A 180 27.00 9.22 22.73
C ASP A 180 26.70 9.97 21.42
N ASN A 181 27.42 9.61 20.34
CA ASN A 181 27.24 10.23 19.03
C ASN A 181 26.15 9.50 18.21
N ASP A 182 25.05 10.21 17.90
CA ASP A 182 23.93 9.68 17.10
C ASP A 182 24.18 9.76 15.58
N PHE A 183 25.15 10.55 15.13
CA PHE A 183 25.49 10.76 13.72
C PHE A 183 26.64 9.85 13.25
N LYS A 184 26.29 8.60 12.92
CA LYS A 184 27.25 7.62 12.38
C LYS A 184 27.68 7.89 10.92
N SER A 185 26.91 8.66 10.16
CA SER A 185 27.15 8.94 8.73
C SER A 185 26.44 10.25 8.31
N ILE A 186 26.88 10.86 7.20
CA ILE A 186 26.26 12.05 6.56
C ILE A 186 24.92 11.66 5.92
#